data_AF-B2T6C1-F1
#
_entry.id   AF-B2T6C1-F1
#
_cell.length_a   1.000
_cell.length_b   1.000
_cell.length_c   1.000
_cell.angle_alpha   90.00
_cell.angle_beta   90.00
_cell.angle_gamma   90.00
#
_symmetry.space_group_name_H-M   'P 1'
#
loop_
_entity.id
_entity.type
_entity.pdbx_description
1 polymer ?
#
loop_
_entity_poly.entity_id
_entity_poly.type
_entity_poly.pdbx_seq_one_letter_code
_entity_poly.pdbx_strand_id
1 'polypeptide(L)'
;MKKLQAAALFGGGAFLGVFGCAFLTKPPSQSSDWAAWAQAFGSVGAIFIAWFVSKQQYERDRRTEFERALVERISRLELAKNLFEMIAGSASLMPDREQWGKFFGQQSTREEQYSSLVRFGDALKDIPLHDLACPEAASAILHVSWLVERLKIRIPQSTEFPWSVEENMLLSGAEVQLENAIKELRQQLAAIDRRR
;
A
#
# COMPACT_ATOMS: atom_id res chain seq x y z
N MET A 1 19.23 -16.52 10.80
CA MET A 1 20.64 -16.34 11.21
C MET A 1 21.49 -17.62 11.05
N LYS A 2 21.05 -18.80 11.51
CA LYS A 2 21.85 -20.05 11.45
C LYS A 2 22.36 -20.44 10.05
N LYS A 3 21.57 -20.24 8.99
CA LYS A 3 21.97 -20.54 7.60
C LYS A 3 23.08 -19.62 7.08
N LEU A 4 23.12 -18.36 7.52
CA LEU A 4 24.14 -17.39 7.10
C LEU A 4 25.49 -17.68 7.77
N GLN A 5 25.45 -18.07 9.04
CA GLN A 5 26.64 -18.51 9.77
C GLN A 5 27.23 -19.79 9.16
N ALA A 6 26.38 -20.75 8.79
CA ALA A 6 26.83 -21.97 8.11
C ALA A 6 27.46 -21.69 6.73
N ALA A 7 26.87 -20.80 5.93
CA ALA A 7 27.42 -20.41 4.63
C ALA A 7 28.74 -19.64 4.78
N ALA A 8 28.84 -18.74 5.76
CA ALA A 8 30.08 -18.01 6.06
C ALA A 8 31.20 -18.93 6.57
N LEU A 9 30.88 -19.88 7.46
CA LEU A 9 31.82 -20.89 7.95
C LEU A 9 32.30 -21.80 6.82
N PHE A 10 31.39 -22.27 5.97
CA PHE A 10 31.73 -23.13 4.83
C PHE A 10 32.58 -22.38 3.80
N GLY A 11 32.18 -21.16 3.42
CA GLY A 11 32.93 -20.32 2.50
C GLY A 11 34.30 -19.94 3.04
N GLY A 12 34.38 -19.57 4.32
CA GLY A 12 35.65 -19.26 5.00
C GLY A 12 36.58 -20.49 5.08
N GLY A 13 36.03 -21.66 5.39
CA GLY A 13 36.78 -22.92 5.42
C GLY A 13 37.29 -23.34 4.05
N ALA A 14 36.47 -23.24 2.99
CA ALA A 14 36.88 -23.51 1.62
C ALA A 14 37.97 -22.54 1.15
N PHE A 15 37.80 -21.25 1.48
CA PHE A 15 38.78 -20.22 1.16
C PHE A 15 40.12 -20.45 1.86
N LEU A 16 40.11 -20.69 3.18
CA LEU A 16 41.32 -21.04 3.94
C LEU A 16 41.96 -22.34 3.47
N GLY A 17 41.17 -23.35 3.09
CA GLY A 17 41.68 -24.61 2.58
C GLY A 17 42.40 -24.46 1.23
N VAL A 18 41.80 -23.73 0.29
CA VAL A 18 42.37 -23.47 -1.03
C VAL A 18 43.63 -22.60 -0.92
N PHE A 19 43.55 -21.49 -0.18
CA PHE A 19 44.68 -20.57 0.00
C PHE A 19 45.78 -21.23 0.84
N GLY A 20 45.44 -22.01 1.86
CA GLY A 20 46.40 -22.78 2.66
C GLY A 20 47.13 -23.84 1.84
N CYS A 21 46.43 -24.62 1.02
CA CYS A 21 47.07 -25.58 0.11
C CYS A 21 47.97 -24.88 -0.93
N ALA A 22 47.51 -23.77 -1.52
CA ALA A 22 48.30 -23.01 -2.49
C ALA A 22 49.57 -22.43 -1.87
N PHE A 23 49.49 -21.92 -0.63
CA PHE A 23 50.65 -21.38 0.09
C PHE A 23 51.66 -22.47 0.47
N LEU A 24 51.19 -23.65 0.90
CA LEU A 24 52.05 -24.79 1.25
C LEU A 24 52.74 -25.40 0.03
N THR A 25 52.06 -25.45 -1.12
CA THR A 25 52.62 -26.03 -2.35
C THR A 25 53.53 -25.08 -3.11
N LYS A 26 53.26 -23.77 -3.05
CA LYS A 26 54.09 -22.73 -3.69
C LYS A 26 54.21 -21.50 -2.80
N PRO A 27 55.12 -21.51 -1.82
CA PRO A 27 55.36 -20.35 -0.98
C PRO A 27 55.89 -19.18 -1.84
N PRO A 28 55.44 -17.94 -1.60
CA PRO A 28 55.92 -16.77 -2.32
C PRO A 28 57.43 -16.60 -2.06
N SER A 29 58.20 -16.52 -3.15
CA SER A 29 59.67 -16.46 -3.08
C SER A 29 60.19 -15.07 -3.45
N GLN A 30 59.41 -14.32 -4.22
CA GLN A 30 59.77 -12.98 -4.68
C GLN A 30 58.77 -11.95 -4.16
N SER A 31 59.20 -10.69 -4.09
CA SER A 31 58.37 -9.56 -3.66
C SER A 31 57.11 -9.38 -4.53
N SER A 32 57.19 -9.75 -5.81
CA SER A 32 56.04 -9.76 -6.74
C SER A 32 54.96 -10.76 -6.35
N ASP A 33 55.34 -11.92 -5.82
CA ASP A 33 54.39 -12.95 -5.40
C ASP A 33 53.57 -12.46 -4.22
N TRP A 34 54.21 -11.79 -3.25
CA TRP A 34 53.54 -11.18 -2.10
C TRP A 34 52.51 -10.12 -2.51
N ALA A 35 52.83 -9.31 -3.51
CA ALA A 35 51.90 -8.32 -4.05
C ALA A 35 50.66 -9.00 -4.69
N ALA A 36 50.86 -10.08 -5.45
CA ALA A 36 49.76 -10.85 -6.03
C ALA A 36 48.86 -11.48 -4.97
N TRP A 37 49.43 -12.00 -3.88
CA TRP A 37 48.66 -12.51 -2.73
C TRP A 37 47.84 -11.41 -2.04
N ALA A 38 48.47 -10.27 -1.76
CA ALA A 38 47.77 -9.13 -1.16
C ALA A 38 46.58 -8.66 -2.01
N GLN A 39 46.76 -8.63 -3.35
CA GLN A 39 45.68 -8.30 -4.29
C GLN A 39 44.56 -9.34 -4.28
N ALA A 40 44.89 -10.64 -4.27
CA ALA A 40 43.89 -11.70 -4.23
C ALA A 40 43.04 -11.64 -2.96
N PHE A 41 43.67 -11.50 -1.79
CA PHE A 41 42.95 -11.31 -0.52
C PHE A 41 42.13 -10.01 -0.49
N GLY A 42 42.70 -8.91 -1.02
CA GLY A 42 41.99 -7.63 -1.12
C GLY A 42 40.73 -7.72 -1.98
N SER A 43 40.83 -8.37 -3.14
CA SER A 43 39.69 -8.54 -4.05
C SER A 43 38.57 -9.39 -3.43
N VAL A 44 38.92 -10.47 -2.74
CA VAL A 44 37.95 -11.34 -2.07
C VAL A 44 37.29 -10.62 -0.90
N GLY A 45 38.08 -9.91 -0.08
CA GLY A 45 37.57 -9.09 1.01
C GLY A 45 36.60 -8.02 0.51
N ALA A 46 36.93 -7.34 -0.58
CA ALA A 46 36.07 -6.34 -1.20
C ALA A 46 34.73 -6.94 -1.67
N ILE A 47 34.74 -8.13 -2.29
CA ILE A 47 33.52 -8.83 -2.71
C ILE A 47 32.64 -9.19 -1.50
N PHE A 48 33.24 -9.69 -0.42
CA PHE A 48 32.51 -10.00 0.81
C PHE A 48 31.87 -8.77 1.45
N ILE A 49 32.61 -7.66 1.52
CA ILE A 49 32.10 -6.39 2.06
C ILE A 49 30.97 -5.86 1.17
N ALA A 50 31.14 -5.84 -0.15
CA ALA A 50 30.12 -5.39 -1.09
C ALA A 50 28.83 -6.21 -0.97
N TRP A 51 28.95 -7.54 -0.89
CA TRP A 51 27.80 -8.43 -0.67
C TRP A 51 27.11 -8.17 0.66
N PHE A 52 27.87 -8.01 1.75
CA PHE A 52 27.32 -7.74 3.08
C PHE A 52 26.57 -6.41 3.15
N VAL A 53 27.16 -5.34 2.58
CA VAL A 53 26.53 -4.02 2.49
C VAL A 53 25.27 -4.08 1.63
N SER A 54 25.34 -4.71 0.45
CA SER A 54 24.17 -4.88 -0.43
C SER A 54 23.04 -5.65 0.26
N LYS A 55 23.37 -6.69 1.02
CA LYS A 55 22.39 -7.44 1.80
C LYS A 55 21.72 -6.60 2.87
N GLN A 56 22.48 -5.79 3.61
CA GLN A 56 21.93 -4.88 4.61
C GLN A 56 21.06 -3.79 3.97
N GLN A 57 21.46 -3.28 2.82
CA GLN A 57 20.67 -2.33 2.04
C GLN A 57 19.36 -2.96 1.59
N TYR A 58 19.40 -4.16 1.01
CA TYR A 58 18.20 -4.88 0.59
C TYR A 58 17.21 -5.16 1.73
N GLU A 59 17.70 -5.56 2.91
CA GLU A 59 16.84 -5.76 4.08
C GLU A 59 16.20 -4.45 4.58
N ARG A 60 16.92 -3.32 4.47
CA ARG A 60 16.39 -1.99 4.78
C ARG A 60 15.37 -1.52 3.74
N ASP A 61 15.70 -1.65 2.46
CA ASP A 61 14.87 -1.20 1.35
C ASP A 61 13.55 -1.97 1.30
N ARG A 62 13.57 -3.30 1.49
CA ARG A 62 12.32 -4.08 1.60
C ARG A 62 11.41 -3.59 2.72
N ARG A 63 11.98 -3.16 3.85
CA ARG A 63 11.20 -2.65 4.98
C ARG A 63 10.60 -1.29 4.65
N THR A 64 11.39 -0.39 4.07
CA THR A 64 10.93 0.94 3.64
C THR A 64 9.87 0.85 2.53
N GLU A 65 10.02 -0.07 1.58
CA GLU A 65 9.01 -0.32 0.54
C GLU A 65 7.69 -0.83 1.14
N PHE A 66 7.77 -1.74 2.11
CA PHE A 66 6.58 -2.24 2.80
C PHE A 66 5.86 -1.14 3.59
N GLU A 67 6.61 -0.29 4.30
CA GLU A 67 6.08 0.87 5.01
C GLU A 67 5.40 1.86 4.04
N ARG A 68 6.04 2.16 2.90
CA ARG A 68 5.46 3.03 1.86
C ARG A 68 4.16 2.46 1.29
N ALA A 69 4.13 1.16 1.00
CA ALA A 69 2.94 0.49 0.50
C ALA A 69 1.77 0.54 1.51
N LEU A 70 2.05 0.42 2.81
CA LEU A 70 1.03 0.57 3.86
C LEU A 70 0.52 2.01 3.97
N VAL A 71 1.41 2.99 3.94
CA VAL A 71 1.01 4.42 3.97
C VAL A 71 0.14 4.76 2.77
N GLU A 72 0.54 4.32 1.57
CA GLU A 72 -0.24 4.57 0.35
C GLU A 72 -1.64 3.95 0.43
N ARG A 73 -1.75 2.72 0.97
CA ARG A 73 -3.05 2.06 1.20
C ARG A 73 -3.92 2.84 2.17
N ILE A 74 -3.36 3.31 3.29
CA ILE A 74 -4.08 4.13 4.27
C ILE A 74 -4.58 5.42 3.61
N SER A 75 -3.74 6.12 2.86
CA SER A 75 -4.13 7.36 2.18
C SER A 75 -5.27 7.12 1.17
N ARG A 76 -5.24 6.03 0.41
CA ARG A 76 -6.34 5.68 -0.52
C ARG A 76 -7.66 5.40 0.21
N LEU A 77 -7.62 4.71 1.34
CA LEU A 77 -8.83 4.44 2.13
C LEU A 77 -9.34 5.68 2.84
N GLU A 78 -8.47 6.56 3.33
CA GLU A 78 -8.87 7.86 3.89
C GLU A 78 -9.52 8.75 2.84
N LEU A 79 -9.04 8.75 1.60
CA LEU A 79 -9.72 9.42 0.48
C LEU A 79 -11.12 8.83 0.25
N ALA A 80 -11.24 7.49 0.19
CA ALA A 80 -12.54 6.83 0.06
C ALA A 80 -13.47 7.19 1.22
N LYS A 81 -12.94 7.28 2.45
CA LYS A 81 -13.71 7.65 3.65
C LYS A 81 -14.20 9.09 3.60
N ASN A 82 -13.32 10.04 3.27
CA ASN A 82 -13.68 11.44 3.16
C ASN A 82 -14.75 11.65 2.07
N LEU A 83 -14.64 10.92 0.95
CA LEU A 83 -15.67 10.95 -0.10
C LEU A 83 -16.99 10.36 0.40
N PHE A 84 -16.93 9.27 1.17
CA PHE A 84 -18.10 8.67 1.80
C PHE A 84 -18.79 9.63 2.77
N GLU A 85 -18.04 10.25 3.68
CA GLU A 85 -18.53 11.25 4.65
C GLU A 85 -19.12 12.48 3.94
N MET A 86 -18.56 12.89 2.80
CA MET A 86 -19.13 13.97 1.98
C MET A 86 -20.50 13.58 1.39
N ILE A 87 -20.65 12.34 0.92
CA ILE A 87 -21.92 11.82 0.38
C ILE A 87 -22.94 11.61 1.50
N ALA A 88 -22.54 11.01 2.62
CA ALA A 88 -23.40 10.80 3.78
C ALA A 88 -23.79 12.14 4.44
N GLY A 89 -22.87 13.09 4.51
CA GLY A 89 -23.10 14.45 5.02
C GLY A 89 -24.09 15.23 4.14
N SER A 90 -23.94 15.14 2.83
CA SER A 90 -24.91 15.74 1.89
C SER A 90 -26.28 15.05 1.93
N ALA A 91 -26.33 13.74 2.22
CA ALA A 91 -27.59 13.01 2.41
C ALA A 91 -28.28 13.32 3.75
N SER A 92 -27.52 13.47 4.85
CA SER A 92 -28.04 13.65 6.22
C SER A 92 -28.41 15.10 6.55
N LEU A 93 -27.81 16.09 5.89
CA LEU A 93 -28.17 17.51 6.02
C LEU A 93 -29.52 17.85 5.36
N MET A 94 -30.23 16.90 4.77
CA MET A 94 -31.44 17.19 3.98
C MET A 94 -32.63 16.31 4.38
N PRO A 95 -33.28 16.59 5.52
CA PRO A 95 -34.51 15.91 5.92
C PRO A 95 -35.74 16.30 5.09
N ASP A 96 -35.68 17.33 4.24
CA ASP A 96 -36.84 17.86 3.51
C ASP A 96 -36.57 18.22 2.03
N ARG A 97 -37.55 17.91 1.17
CA ARG A 97 -37.59 18.11 -0.29
C ARG A 97 -37.38 19.58 -0.68
N GLU A 98 -37.84 20.50 0.15
CA GLU A 98 -37.73 21.95 -0.09
C GLU A 98 -36.30 22.47 0.09
N GLN A 99 -35.53 21.87 1.02
CA GLN A 99 -34.12 22.22 1.24
C GLN A 99 -33.23 21.69 0.12
N TRP A 100 -33.61 20.57 -0.51
CA TRP A 100 -32.98 20.05 -1.72
C TRP A 100 -33.04 21.06 -2.87
N GLY A 101 -34.23 21.60 -3.14
CA GLY A 101 -34.43 22.63 -4.16
C GLY A 101 -33.67 23.93 -3.87
N LYS A 102 -33.48 24.30 -2.61
CA LYS A 102 -32.74 25.51 -2.20
C LYS A 102 -31.22 25.31 -2.22
N PHE A 103 -30.71 24.19 -1.71
CA PHE A 103 -29.27 23.88 -1.69
C PHE A 103 -28.72 23.70 -3.11
N PHE A 104 -29.42 22.93 -3.94
CA PHE A 104 -29.04 22.71 -5.33
C PHE A 104 -29.49 23.84 -6.26
N GLY A 105 -30.52 24.61 -5.90
CA GLY A 105 -30.93 25.81 -6.63
C GLY A 105 -29.97 27.00 -6.48
N GLN A 106 -29.07 26.99 -5.49
CA GLN A 106 -28.13 28.11 -5.24
C GLN A 106 -26.69 27.92 -5.73
N GLN A 107 -26.21 26.70 -6.00
CA GLN A 107 -24.76 26.51 -6.27
C GLN A 107 -24.34 25.56 -7.39
N SER A 108 -25.23 24.78 -8.00
CA SER A 108 -24.84 23.99 -9.19
C SER A 108 -26.05 23.62 -10.03
N THR A 109 -25.89 23.67 -11.34
CA THR A 109 -26.94 23.14 -12.22
C THR A 109 -27.10 21.65 -11.96
N ARG A 110 -28.32 21.10 -12.08
CA ARG A 110 -28.61 19.66 -11.93
C ARG A 110 -27.65 18.78 -12.77
N GLU A 111 -27.16 19.34 -13.86
CA GLU A 111 -26.20 18.75 -14.79
C GLU A 111 -24.76 18.67 -14.21
N GLU A 112 -24.32 19.66 -13.43
CA GLU A 112 -23.03 19.65 -12.72
C GLU A 112 -23.01 18.62 -11.58
N GLN A 113 -24.12 18.45 -10.88
CA GLN A 113 -24.24 17.43 -9.82
C GLN A 113 -24.25 16.02 -10.40
N TYR A 114 -25.02 15.81 -11.47
CA TYR A 114 -25.05 14.54 -12.19
C TYR A 114 -23.67 14.20 -12.74
N SER A 115 -23.00 15.15 -13.40
CA SER A 115 -21.66 14.92 -13.94
C SER A 115 -20.62 14.67 -12.83
N SER A 116 -20.75 15.28 -11.66
CA SER A 116 -19.90 15.00 -10.49
C SER A 116 -20.11 13.58 -9.93
N LEU A 117 -21.37 13.14 -9.80
CA LEU A 117 -21.69 11.76 -9.41
C LEU A 117 -21.22 10.74 -10.44
N VAL A 118 -21.30 11.08 -11.73
CA VAL A 118 -20.81 10.21 -12.81
C VAL A 118 -19.29 10.05 -12.73
N ARG A 119 -18.56 11.17 -12.65
CA ARG A 119 -17.11 11.17 -12.48
C ARG A 119 -16.67 10.42 -11.22
N PHE A 120 -17.42 10.54 -10.13
CA PHE A 120 -17.16 9.79 -8.90
C PHE A 120 -17.34 8.28 -9.09
N GLY A 121 -18.46 7.86 -9.70
CA GLY A 121 -18.71 6.46 -9.99
C GLY A 121 -17.65 5.85 -10.91
N ASP A 122 -17.15 6.63 -11.87
CA ASP A 122 -16.10 6.21 -12.78
C ASP A 122 -14.74 6.13 -12.06
N ALA A 123 -14.41 7.10 -11.21
CA ALA A 123 -13.20 7.07 -10.37
C ALA A 123 -13.18 5.88 -9.39
N LEU A 124 -14.34 5.45 -8.87
CA LEU A 124 -14.44 4.24 -8.04
C LEU A 124 -14.15 2.96 -8.82
N LYS A 125 -14.51 2.90 -10.11
CA LYS A 125 -14.24 1.74 -10.98
C LYS A 125 -12.76 1.61 -11.32
N ASP A 126 -12.04 2.73 -11.33
CA ASP A 126 -10.59 2.76 -11.56
C ASP A 126 -9.77 2.29 -10.35
N ILE A 127 -10.40 2.08 -9.18
CA ILE A 127 -9.70 1.56 -8.00
C ILE A 127 -9.43 0.06 -8.19
N PRO A 128 -8.15 -0.39 -8.26
CA PRO A 128 -7.83 -1.80 -8.40
C PRO A 128 -8.23 -2.57 -7.14
N LEU A 129 -9.35 -3.28 -7.19
CA LEU A 129 -9.90 -4.01 -6.03
C LEU A 129 -8.94 -5.09 -5.50
N HIS A 130 -8.09 -5.65 -6.37
CA HIS A 130 -7.09 -6.64 -5.99
C HIS A 130 -5.92 -6.04 -5.18
N ASP A 131 -5.71 -4.72 -5.27
CA ASP A 131 -4.71 -4.01 -4.46
C ASP A 131 -5.25 -3.69 -3.06
N LEU A 132 -6.57 -3.76 -2.86
CA LEU A 132 -7.20 -3.62 -1.56
C LEU A 132 -6.98 -4.92 -0.79
N ALA A 133 -5.99 -4.92 0.09
CA ALA A 133 -5.65 -6.07 0.94
C ALA A 133 -6.74 -6.47 1.95
N CYS A 134 -7.88 -5.77 1.96
CA CYS A 134 -8.99 -5.91 2.89
C CYS A 134 -10.27 -6.19 2.09
N PRO A 135 -10.83 -7.41 2.17
CA PRO A 135 -12.09 -7.77 1.52
C PRO A 135 -13.24 -6.82 1.84
N GLU A 136 -13.26 -6.28 3.05
CA GLU A 136 -14.27 -5.35 3.55
C GLU A 136 -14.19 -4.00 2.82
N ALA A 137 -12.98 -3.48 2.59
CA ALA A 137 -12.80 -2.25 1.80
C ALA A 137 -13.20 -2.45 0.34
N ALA A 138 -12.88 -3.60 -0.25
CA ALA A 138 -13.33 -3.95 -1.60
C ALA A 138 -14.86 -4.05 -1.67
N SER A 139 -15.50 -4.68 -0.68
CA SER A 139 -16.95 -4.75 -0.58
C SER A 139 -17.60 -3.38 -0.43
N ALA A 140 -17.03 -2.50 0.40
CA ALA A 140 -17.52 -1.14 0.58
C ALA A 140 -17.45 -0.34 -0.73
N ILE A 141 -16.32 -0.39 -1.44
CA ILE A 141 -16.15 0.29 -2.74
C ILE A 141 -17.13 -0.27 -3.77
N LEU A 142 -17.33 -1.59 -3.82
CA LEU A 142 -18.31 -2.21 -4.71
C LEU A 142 -19.74 -1.77 -4.40
N HIS A 143 -20.11 -1.70 -3.12
CA HIS A 143 -21.43 -1.22 -2.71
C HIS A 143 -21.66 0.24 -3.09
N VAL A 144 -20.67 1.10 -2.87
CA VAL A 144 -20.77 2.52 -3.25
C VAL A 144 -20.84 2.65 -4.78
N SER A 145 -20.02 1.90 -5.52
CA SER A 145 -20.06 1.90 -6.99
C SER A 145 -21.43 1.47 -7.53
N TRP A 146 -21.99 0.39 -6.98
CA TRP A 146 -23.34 -0.07 -7.30
C TRP A 146 -24.40 0.99 -7.00
N LEU A 147 -24.30 1.65 -5.85
CA LEU A 147 -25.25 2.66 -5.42
C LEU A 147 -25.19 3.90 -6.32
N VAL A 148 -23.99 4.35 -6.69
CA VAL A 148 -23.81 5.44 -7.66
C VAL A 148 -24.39 5.07 -9.02
N GLU A 149 -24.19 3.84 -9.49
CA GLU A 149 -24.77 3.36 -10.76
C GLU A 149 -26.31 3.35 -10.70
N ARG A 150 -26.88 2.95 -9.56
CA ARG A 150 -28.33 3.00 -9.32
C ARG A 150 -28.86 4.44 -9.33
N LEU A 151 -28.11 5.38 -8.73
CA LEU A 151 -28.45 6.80 -8.74
C LEU A 151 -28.35 7.41 -10.15
N LYS A 152 -27.36 7.01 -10.96
CA LYS A 152 -27.24 7.44 -12.37
C LYS A 152 -28.51 7.15 -13.17
N ILE A 153 -29.17 6.03 -12.89
CA ILE A 153 -30.41 5.62 -13.56
C ILE A 153 -31.63 6.42 -13.04
N ARG A 154 -31.66 6.75 -11.75
CA ARG A 154 -32.84 7.34 -11.08
C ARG A 154 -32.90 8.88 -11.17
N ILE A 155 -31.77 9.57 -11.13
CA ILE A 155 -31.68 11.05 -11.17
C ILE A 155 -32.30 11.70 -12.43
N PRO A 156 -32.15 11.13 -13.65
CA PRO A 156 -32.77 11.70 -14.84
C PRO A 156 -34.30 11.62 -14.85
N GLN A 157 -34.90 10.73 -14.04
CA GLN A 157 -36.32 10.40 -14.15
C GLN A 157 -37.18 10.79 -12.93
N SER A 158 -36.61 11.12 -11.77
CA SER A 158 -37.41 11.44 -10.57
C SER A 158 -37.52 12.95 -10.28
N THR A 159 -38.71 13.36 -9.82
CA THR A 159 -38.98 14.63 -9.10
C THR A 159 -38.99 14.43 -7.57
N GLU A 160 -38.72 13.21 -7.11
CA GLU A 160 -38.75 12.76 -5.71
C GLU A 160 -37.37 12.32 -5.23
N PHE A 161 -37.19 12.43 -3.91
CA PHE A 161 -35.95 12.18 -3.19
C PHE A 161 -35.44 10.75 -3.46
N PRO A 162 -34.18 10.56 -3.88
CA PRO A 162 -33.76 9.31 -4.51
C PRO A 162 -33.39 8.16 -3.54
N TRP A 163 -33.41 8.39 -2.22
CA TRP A 163 -32.88 7.46 -1.21
C TRP A 163 -33.98 6.72 -0.44
N SER A 164 -33.90 5.40 -0.43
CA SER A 164 -34.70 4.52 0.44
C SER A 164 -34.03 4.28 1.79
N VAL A 165 -34.80 3.90 2.81
CA VAL A 165 -34.29 3.53 4.15
C VAL A 165 -33.24 2.41 4.07
N GLU A 166 -33.43 1.47 3.14
CA GLU A 166 -32.51 0.36 2.88
C GLU A 166 -31.14 0.86 2.37
N GLU A 167 -31.12 1.86 1.48
CA GLU A 167 -29.89 2.46 0.95
C GLU A 167 -29.12 3.22 2.05
N ASN A 168 -29.81 3.87 2.99
CA ASN A 168 -29.17 4.50 4.16
C ASN A 168 -28.55 3.47 5.12
N MET A 169 -29.21 2.33 5.35
CA MET A 169 -28.63 1.23 6.13
C MET A 169 -27.39 0.62 5.45
N LEU A 170 -27.40 0.46 4.13
CA LEU A 170 -26.25 -0.05 3.38
C LEU A 170 -25.05 0.90 3.43
N LEU A 171 -25.30 2.22 3.32
CA LEU A 171 -24.28 3.24 3.47
C LEU A 171 -23.62 3.18 4.85
N SER A 172 -24.40 3.30 5.92
CA SER A 172 -23.87 3.20 7.30
C SER A 172 -23.07 1.91 7.55
N GLY A 173 -23.49 0.77 6.99
CA GLY A 173 -22.73 -0.48 7.08
C GLY A 173 -21.37 -0.42 6.38
N ALA A 174 -21.31 0.19 5.18
CA ALA A 174 -20.07 0.37 4.43
C ALA A 174 -19.09 1.32 5.14
N GLU A 175 -19.60 2.37 5.79
CA GLU A 175 -18.82 3.30 6.61
C GLU A 175 -18.07 2.59 7.74
N VAL A 176 -18.79 1.78 8.52
CA VAL A 176 -18.23 1.02 9.63
C VAL A 176 -17.17 0.01 9.15
N GLN A 177 -17.41 -0.63 8.01
CA GLN A 177 -16.44 -1.55 7.40
C GLN A 177 -15.15 -0.81 6.99
N LEU A 178 -15.27 0.37 6.40
CA LEU A 178 -14.14 1.18 5.99
C LEU A 178 -13.35 1.69 7.20
N GLU A 179 -14.02 2.13 8.26
CA GLU A 179 -13.37 2.55 9.51
C GLU A 179 -12.59 1.42 10.18
N ASN A 180 -13.17 0.22 10.21
CA ASN A 180 -12.49 -0.96 10.75
C ASN A 180 -11.24 -1.31 9.93
N ALA A 181 -11.33 -1.26 8.60
CA ALA A 181 -10.19 -1.50 7.70
C ALA A 181 -9.06 -0.48 7.92
N ILE A 182 -9.40 0.81 8.04
CA ILE A 182 -8.42 1.87 8.33
C ILE A 182 -7.77 1.65 9.70
N LYS A 183 -8.56 1.30 10.71
CA LYS A 183 -8.07 1.03 12.06
C LYS A 183 -7.10 -0.16 12.10
N GLU A 184 -7.41 -1.24 11.39
CA GLU A 184 -6.55 -2.41 11.30
C GLU A 184 -5.21 -2.06 10.63
N LEU A 185 -5.22 -1.34 9.50
CA LEU A 185 -4.00 -0.91 8.83
C LEU A 185 -3.14 0.02 9.70
N ARG A 186 -3.78 0.93 10.46
CA ARG A 186 -3.07 1.78 11.43
C ARG A 186 -2.45 0.95 12.56
N GLN A 187 -3.11 -0.11 13.02
CA GLN A 187 -2.54 -1.03 14.01
C GLN A 187 -1.34 -1.79 13.45
N GLN A 188 -1.41 -2.25 12.20
CA GLN A 188 -0.28 -2.89 11.52
C GLN A 188 0.91 -1.93 11.38
N LEU A 189 0.66 -0.67 10.98
CA LEU A 189 1.70 0.37 10.90
C LEU A 189 2.33 0.65 12.28
N ALA A 190 1.51 0.82 13.32
CA ALA A 190 1.99 1.05 14.69
C ALA A 190 2.79 -0.14 15.25
N ALA A 191 2.47 -1.37 14.85
CA ALA A 191 3.23 -2.56 15.23
C ALA A 191 4.63 -2.60 14.57
N ILE A 192 4.77 -2.02 13.38
CA ILE A 192 6.07 -1.89 12.69
C ILE A 192 6.94 -0.84 13.38
N ASP A 193 6.35 0.30 13.78
CA ASP A 193 7.06 1.36 14.51
C ASP A 193 7.57 0.88 15.88
N ARG A 194 6.79 0.10 16.63
CA ARG A 194 7.23 -0.45 17.93
C ARG A 194 8.38 -1.46 17.85
N ARG A 195 8.66 -2.00 16.65
CA ARG A 195 9.81 -2.90 16.41
C ARG A 195 11.08 -2.12 16.01
N ARG A 196 11.02 -0.79 15.99
CA ARG A 196 12.16 0.10 15.72
C ARG A 196 12.85 0.48 17.01
#